data_AF-A0A656GHG4-F1
#
_entry.id   AF-A0A656GHG4-F1
#
_cell.length_a   1.000
_cell.length_b   1.000
_cell.length_c   1.000
_cell.angle_alpha   90.00
_cell.angle_beta   90.00
_cell.angle_gamma   90.00
#
_symmetry.space_group_name_H-M   'P 1'
#
loop_
_entity.id
_entity.type
_entity.pdbx_description
1 polymer ?
#
loop_
_entity_poly.entity_id
_entity_poly.type
_entity_poly.pdbx_seq_one_letter_code
_entity_poly.pdbx_strand_id
1 'polypeptide(L)'
;RAGAFSEGDTVLFENLMGPPSLKRGQRNKRSLEEVMFASSPLQSTLGGEWEETPIQGQKLLEATISAQLLACIGEHPDAEDIVSELTEASYAGQTDGKQNVRRILSETVSRILDDQGAGGAMAVMNSPIRLTEFGQAANLSGFSPGTCRLMVEFLSEEYFETGAALYSELLERFNDVPEQSNETLKKIFSGVNHRNVVKTENIEEMLSNLLLRMDLRQVFERLRSKKSAAKPDTVETMFEEFVSFINGVVANFLPWILRALGKLSKFGSEKAAATDWSKMAKAIETALGARSGDTEFDDLLIPIE
;
A
#
# COMPACT_ATOMS: atom_id res chain seq x y z
N ARG A 1 -2.36 13.62 7.21
CA ARG A 1 -3.07 12.81 6.18
C ARG A 1 -3.43 11.48 6.84
N ALA A 2 -4.71 11.14 6.95
CA ALA A 2 -5.13 9.88 7.58
C ALA A 2 -5.13 8.78 6.52
N GLY A 3 -4.05 8.00 6.46
CA GLY A 3 -4.04 6.70 5.79
C GLY A 3 -4.32 5.64 6.84
N ALA A 4 -5.31 4.78 6.62
CA ALA A 4 -5.55 3.62 7.47
C ALA A 4 -4.56 2.51 7.08
N PHE A 5 -3.77 2.04 8.03
CA PHE A 5 -2.93 0.86 7.87
C PHE A 5 -3.19 -0.11 9.02
N SER A 6 -3.31 -1.40 8.67
CA SER A 6 -3.53 -2.50 9.59
C SER A 6 -2.21 -3.15 9.94
N GLU A 7 -1.84 -3.12 11.23
CA GLU A 7 -0.82 -3.99 11.80
C GLU A 7 -1.55 -5.07 12.63
N GLY A 8 -1.95 -6.15 11.97
CA GLY A 8 -2.88 -7.14 12.57
C GLY A 8 -4.25 -6.53 12.95
N ASP A 9 -4.93 -7.10 13.95
CA ASP A 9 -6.24 -6.63 14.47
C ASP A 9 -6.16 -5.27 15.21
N THR A 10 -4.99 -4.62 15.23
CA THR A 10 -4.80 -3.33 15.90
C THR A 10 -4.61 -2.22 14.87
N VAL A 11 -5.53 -1.27 14.87
CA VAL A 11 -5.43 -0.04 14.09
C VAL A 11 -4.46 0.90 14.81
N LEU A 12 -3.24 1.04 14.31
CA LEU A 12 -2.30 2.05 14.78
C LEU A 12 -2.56 3.37 14.05
N PHE A 13 -3.32 4.26 14.70
CA PHE A 13 -3.33 5.67 14.32
C PHE A 13 -2.08 6.33 14.90
N GLU A 14 -1.08 6.59 14.05
CA GLU A 14 -0.02 7.53 14.40
C GLU A 14 -0.56 8.97 14.30
N ASN A 15 -1.31 9.36 15.34
CA ASN A 15 -1.25 10.62 16.07
C ASN A 15 -2.42 10.65 17.06
N LEU A 16 -2.24 10.12 18.29
CA LEU A 16 -3.28 10.13 19.34
C LEU A 16 -3.68 11.55 19.80
N MET A 17 -3.01 12.60 19.31
CA MET A 17 -3.34 13.98 19.65
C MET A 17 -3.72 14.87 18.47
N GLY A 18 -3.45 14.48 17.22
CA GLY A 18 -3.47 15.41 16.09
C GLY A 18 -2.60 16.67 16.35
N PRO A 19 -2.50 17.61 15.41
CA PRO A 19 -2.24 18.98 15.81
C PRO A 19 -3.37 19.44 16.76
N PRO A 20 -3.09 20.29 17.77
CA PRO A 20 -4.04 20.66 18.80
C PRO A 20 -5.35 21.21 18.19
N SER A 21 -6.39 20.39 18.20
CA SER A 21 -7.75 20.81 17.85
C SER A 21 -8.29 21.77 18.91
N LEU A 22 -8.72 22.95 18.48
CA LEU A 22 -9.42 23.94 19.33
C LEU A 22 -10.82 23.48 19.78
N LYS A 23 -11.31 22.31 19.31
CA LYS A 23 -12.65 21.81 19.62
C LYS A 23 -12.58 20.61 20.57
N ARG A 24 -12.89 20.86 21.83
CA ARG A 24 -12.81 19.97 23.01
C ARG A 24 -13.74 18.72 23.02
N GLY A 25 -14.53 18.48 21.97
CA GLY A 25 -15.75 17.66 22.06
C GLY A 25 -15.74 16.26 21.42
N GLN A 26 -14.75 15.88 20.62
CA GLN A 26 -14.70 14.56 19.95
C GLN A 26 -13.36 13.85 20.17
N ARG A 27 -13.01 13.60 21.44
CA ARG A 27 -12.00 12.60 21.79
C ARG A 27 -12.72 11.29 22.06
N ASN A 28 -12.51 10.29 21.21
CA ASN A 28 -12.97 8.92 21.43
C ASN A 28 -12.16 8.29 22.58
N LYS A 29 -12.44 8.74 23.82
CA LYS A 29 -11.77 8.29 25.05
C LYS A 29 -11.81 6.77 25.22
N ARG A 30 -12.87 6.11 24.77
CA ARG A 30 -13.11 4.69 25.02
C ARG A 30 -12.15 3.76 24.28
N SER A 31 -11.91 4.02 22.99
CA SER A 31 -10.91 3.27 22.20
C SER A 31 -9.48 3.60 22.65
N LEU A 32 -9.24 4.85 23.08
CA LEU A 32 -7.97 5.28 23.66
C LEU A 32 -7.70 4.61 25.01
N GLU A 33 -8.73 4.42 25.83
CA GLU A 33 -8.68 3.71 27.10
C GLU A 33 -8.50 2.20 26.90
N GLU A 34 -9.10 1.60 25.87
CA GLU A 34 -8.93 0.17 25.54
C GLU A 34 -7.50 -0.17 25.08
N VAL A 35 -6.82 0.74 24.36
CA VAL A 35 -5.43 0.57 23.93
C VAL A 35 -4.44 0.94 25.06
N MET A 36 -4.66 2.08 25.75
CA MET A 36 -3.72 2.57 26.78
C MET A 36 -3.88 1.89 28.14
N PHE A 37 -5.05 1.29 28.43
CA PHE A 37 -5.35 0.58 29.67
C PHE A 37 -5.80 -0.87 29.40
N ALA A 38 -5.25 -1.51 28.37
CA ALA A 38 -5.44 -2.93 28.14
C ALA A 38 -4.99 -3.75 29.37
N SER A 39 -5.75 -4.81 29.69
CA SER A 39 -5.42 -5.75 30.77
C SER A 39 -4.21 -6.64 30.46
N SER A 40 -3.74 -6.60 29.22
CA SER A 40 -2.50 -7.24 28.76
C SER A 40 -1.47 -6.14 28.44
N PRO A 41 -0.17 -6.36 28.73
CA PRO A 41 0.86 -5.42 28.34
C PRO A 41 0.82 -5.16 26.83
N LEU A 42 0.91 -3.90 26.42
CA LEU A 42 1.23 -3.58 25.03
C LEU A 42 2.59 -4.20 24.70
N GLN A 43 2.69 -4.88 23.56
CA GLN A 43 3.93 -5.44 23.05
C GLN A 43 4.31 -4.72 21.76
N SER A 44 5.60 -4.43 21.60
CA SER A 44 6.14 -3.92 20.35
C SER A 44 6.45 -5.09 19.42
N THR A 45 5.91 -5.08 18.20
CA THR A 45 6.28 -6.03 17.14
C THR A 45 7.73 -5.90 16.71
N LEU A 46 8.37 -4.77 17.03
CA LEU A 46 9.80 -4.53 16.83
C LEU A 46 10.66 -4.99 18.03
N GLY A 47 10.05 -5.50 19.11
CA GLY A 47 10.71 -5.96 20.34
C GLY A 47 11.24 -7.39 20.25
N GLY A 48 11.26 -8.11 21.39
CA GLY A 48 11.84 -9.45 21.51
C GLY A 48 11.26 -10.52 20.57
N GLU A 49 10.08 -10.29 19.99
CA GLU A 49 9.42 -11.19 19.03
C GLU A 49 9.78 -10.85 17.56
N TRP A 50 10.66 -9.86 17.32
CA TRP A 50 11.07 -9.49 15.96
C TRP A 50 11.70 -10.67 15.20
N GLU A 51 12.56 -11.46 15.86
CA GLU A 51 13.18 -12.65 15.25
C GLU A 51 12.17 -13.75 14.94
N GLU A 52 11.06 -13.80 15.69
CA GLU A 52 9.96 -14.76 15.49
C GLU A 52 8.96 -14.27 14.43
N THR A 53 8.96 -12.97 14.13
CA THR A 53 8.11 -12.37 13.11
C THR A 53 8.50 -12.93 11.73
N PRO A 54 7.55 -13.48 10.95
CA PRO A 54 7.85 -13.96 9.61
C PRO A 54 8.51 -12.88 8.75
N ILE A 55 9.45 -13.27 7.89
CA ILE A 55 10.22 -12.34 7.01
C ILE A 55 9.29 -11.38 6.26
N GLN A 56 8.13 -11.86 5.80
CA GLN A 56 7.16 -11.01 5.11
C GLN A 56 6.55 -9.93 6.02
N GLY A 57 6.28 -10.27 7.28
CA GLY A 57 5.82 -9.32 8.29
C GLY A 57 6.90 -8.29 8.60
N GLN A 58 8.16 -8.72 8.74
CA GLN A 58 9.28 -7.80 8.91
C GLN A 58 9.39 -6.81 7.75
N LYS A 59 9.35 -7.28 6.49
CA LYS A 59 9.38 -6.42 5.29
C LYS A 59 8.24 -5.40 5.26
N LEU A 60 7.02 -5.82 5.62
CA LEU A 60 5.84 -4.94 5.70
C LEU A 60 6.04 -3.83 6.74
N LEU A 61 6.50 -4.19 7.94
CA LEU A 61 6.79 -3.24 9.01
C LEU A 61 7.89 -2.26 8.59
N GLU A 62 8.98 -2.76 8.00
CA GLU A 62 10.06 -1.91 7.49
C GLU A 62 9.58 -0.94 6.42
N ALA A 63 8.78 -1.39 5.45
CA ALA A 63 8.22 -0.54 4.42
C ALA A 63 7.29 0.55 4.97
N THR A 64 6.47 0.19 5.98
CA THR A 64 5.55 1.11 6.65
C THR A 64 6.31 2.22 7.37
N ILE A 65 7.28 1.85 8.21
CA ILE A 65 8.16 2.78 8.93
C ILE A 65 8.94 3.66 7.94
N SER A 66 9.38 3.08 6.82
CA SER A 66 10.11 3.81 5.79
C SER A 66 9.24 4.88 5.11
N ALA A 67 7.98 4.56 4.79
CA ALA A 67 7.03 5.50 4.22
C ALA A 67 6.68 6.62 5.23
N GLN A 68 6.53 6.27 6.51
CA GLN A 68 6.30 7.22 7.60
C GLN A 68 7.48 8.18 7.77
N LEU A 69 8.72 7.70 7.78
CA LEU A 69 9.90 8.57 7.83
C LEU A 69 9.88 9.62 6.71
N LEU A 70 9.54 9.21 5.49
CA LEU A 70 9.47 10.11 4.35
C LEU A 70 8.40 11.21 4.55
N ALA A 71 7.26 10.86 5.15
CA ALA A 71 6.23 11.82 5.53
C ALA A 71 6.71 12.77 6.64
N CYS A 72 7.34 12.24 7.68
CA CYS A 72 7.81 12.99 8.85
C CYS A 72 8.87 14.03 8.51
N ILE A 73 9.76 13.78 7.53
CA ILE A 73 10.77 14.77 7.12
C ILE A 73 10.11 16.10 6.70
N GLY A 74 8.95 16.05 6.05
CA GLY A 74 8.21 17.26 5.67
C GLY A 74 7.50 17.95 6.83
N GLU A 75 7.14 17.21 7.87
CA GLU A 75 6.45 17.73 9.06
C GLU A 75 7.43 18.28 10.11
N HIS A 76 8.70 17.86 10.06
CA HIS A 76 9.77 18.25 10.98
C HIS A 76 10.92 18.93 10.23
N PRO A 77 10.70 20.11 9.62
CA PRO A 77 11.68 20.77 8.75
C PRO A 77 12.93 21.26 9.48
N ASP A 78 12.92 21.30 10.82
CA ASP A 78 14.00 21.77 11.68
C ASP A 78 14.71 20.63 12.45
N ALA A 79 14.32 19.37 12.22
CA ALA A 79 14.91 18.21 12.91
C ALA A 79 16.33 17.91 12.40
N GLU A 80 17.34 18.14 13.24
CA GLU A 80 18.74 17.86 12.93
C GLU A 80 19.02 16.35 12.87
N ASP A 81 18.40 15.58 13.78
CA ASP A 81 18.50 14.11 13.84
C ASP A 81 17.11 13.47 13.89
N ILE A 82 16.44 13.45 12.74
CA ILE A 82 15.11 12.87 12.58
C ILE A 82 15.04 11.39 13.02
N VAL A 83 16.15 10.64 12.93
CA VAL A 83 16.20 9.23 13.35
C VAL A 83 16.08 9.13 14.86
N SER A 84 16.88 9.90 15.60
CA SER A 84 16.81 9.91 17.06
C SER A 84 15.46 10.46 17.54
N GLU A 85 14.97 11.55 16.95
CA GLU A 85 13.65 12.12 17.30
C GLU A 85 12.50 11.12 17.11
N LEU A 86 12.41 10.47 15.95
CA LEU A 86 11.36 9.48 15.68
C LEU A 86 11.53 8.21 16.51
N THR A 87 12.77 7.77 16.73
CA THR A 87 13.03 6.65 17.63
C THR A 87 12.48 6.97 19.02
N GLU A 88 12.84 8.12 19.60
CA GLU A 88 12.40 8.52 20.94
C GLU A 88 10.90 8.77 21.04
N ALA A 89 10.27 9.26 19.97
CA ALA A 89 8.82 9.46 19.90
C ALA A 89 8.04 8.15 19.73
N SER A 90 8.65 7.10 19.16
CA SER A 90 7.99 5.82 18.92
C SER A 90 7.87 4.98 20.20
N TYR A 91 6.79 4.18 20.30
CA TYR A 91 6.64 3.21 21.39
C TYR A 91 7.81 2.20 21.41
N ALA A 92 8.21 1.70 20.24
CA ALA A 92 9.33 0.76 20.11
C ALA A 92 10.65 1.33 20.64
N GLY A 93 10.90 2.64 20.49
CA GLY A 93 12.08 3.31 21.05
C GLY A 93 12.13 3.37 22.57
N GLN A 94 10.98 3.17 23.23
CA GLN A 94 10.85 3.12 24.69
C GLN A 94 10.78 1.68 25.23
N THR A 95 10.89 0.67 24.37
CA THR A 95 10.94 -0.75 24.77
C THR A 95 12.24 -1.42 24.31
N ASP A 96 12.28 -2.75 24.41
CA ASP A 96 13.28 -3.63 23.80
C ASP A 96 13.38 -3.49 22.27
N GLY A 97 12.39 -2.88 21.60
CA GLY A 97 12.40 -2.65 20.16
C GLY A 97 13.24 -1.45 19.68
N LYS A 98 13.90 -0.74 20.61
CA LYS A 98 14.64 0.49 20.30
C LYS A 98 15.72 0.31 19.25
N GLN A 99 16.44 -0.81 19.32
CA GLN A 99 17.51 -1.10 18.36
C GLN A 99 16.95 -1.35 16.97
N ASN A 100 15.83 -2.08 16.86
CA ASN A 100 15.19 -2.38 15.57
C ASN A 100 14.61 -1.13 14.92
N VAL A 101 13.83 -0.32 15.63
CA VAL A 101 13.26 0.91 15.04
C VAL A 101 14.37 1.88 14.62
N ARG A 102 15.42 2.05 15.44
CA ARG A 102 16.56 2.91 15.09
C ARG A 102 17.29 2.39 13.85
N ARG A 103 17.51 1.07 13.76
CA ARG A 103 18.12 0.42 12.59
C ARG A 103 17.31 0.69 11.32
N ILE A 104 16.01 0.42 11.35
CA ILE A 104 15.11 0.59 10.20
C ILE A 104 15.10 2.05 9.73
N LEU A 105 14.98 3.01 10.66
CA LEU A 105 15.01 4.43 10.34
C LEU A 105 16.37 4.86 9.73
N SER A 106 17.48 4.38 10.30
CA SER A 106 18.84 4.70 9.81
C SER A 106 19.10 4.12 8.41
N GLU A 107 18.69 2.88 8.18
CA GLU A 107 18.76 2.24 6.86
C GLU A 107 17.88 2.99 5.85
N THR A 108 16.69 3.43 6.26
CA THR A 108 15.81 4.21 5.39
C THR A 108 16.43 5.57 5.04
N VAL A 109 17.00 6.29 6.00
CA VAL A 109 17.74 7.55 5.73
C VAL A 109 18.83 7.29 4.69
N SER A 110 19.59 6.20 4.84
CA SER A 110 20.64 5.85 3.88
C SER A 110 20.07 5.60 2.48
N ARG A 111 18.93 4.92 2.37
CA ARG A 111 18.27 4.63 1.09
C ARG A 111 17.65 5.86 0.41
N ILE A 112 17.11 6.82 1.17
CA ILE A 112 16.50 8.03 0.59
C ILE A 112 17.54 9.06 0.17
N LEU A 113 18.73 9.03 0.77
CA LEU A 113 19.86 9.89 0.39
C LEU A 113 20.66 9.33 -0.79
N ASP A 114 20.50 8.03 -1.10
CA ASP A 114 21.15 7.39 -2.24
C ASP A 114 20.67 8.01 -3.57
N ASP A 115 21.62 8.61 -4.30
CA ASP A 115 21.40 9.26 -5.58
C ASP A 115 21.62 8.36 -6.79
N GLN A 116 22.10 7.12 -6.58
CA GLN A 116 22.40 6.17 -7.65
C GLN A 116 21.18 5.36 -8.11
N GLY A 117 20.14 5.28 -7.28
CA GLY A 117 18.91 4.57 -7.61
C GLY A 117 18.01 5.29 -8.61
N ALA A 118 17.04 4.58 -9.19
CA ALA A 118 16.03 5.16 -10.08
C ALA A 118 15.31 6.36 -9.43
N GLY A 119 15.14 7.44 -10.21
CA GLY A 119 14.62 8.72 -9.73
C GLY A 119 15.61 9.60 -8.97
N GLY A 120 16.83 9.11 -8.69
CA GLY A 120 17.84 9.82 -7.92
C GLY A 120 17.55 9.85 -6.42
N ALA A 121 18.13 10.80 -5.70
CA ALA A 121 17.92 10.94 -4.27
C ALA A 121 16.51 11.45 -3.94
N MET A 122 15.84 10.82 -2.98
CA MET A 122 14.55 11.28 -2.45
C MET A 122 14.73 12.39 -1.41
N ALA A 123 15.89 12.48 -0.78
CA ALA A 123 16.22 13.54 0.16
C ALA A 123 17.68 13.97 -0.01
N VAL A 124 18.01 15.16 0.50
CA VAL A 124 19.39 15.66 0.59
C VAL A 124 19.72 15.94 2.04
N MET A 125 20.95 15.58 2.44
CA MET A 125 21.45 15.84 3.78
C MET A 125 22.08 17.24 3.82
N ASN A 126 21.31 18.22 4.30
CA ASN A 126 21.75 19.61 4.48
C ASN A 126 21.64 20.07 5.94
N SER A 127 21.49 19.15 6.90
CA SER A 127 21.23 19.39 8.33
C SER A 127 20.34 20.62 8.59
N PRO A 128 19.00 20.48 8.48
CA PRO A 128 18.21 19.25 8.51
C PRO A 128 18.06 18.53 7.15
N ILE A 129 17.65 17.26 7.17
CA ILE A 129 17.32 16.49 5.95
C ILE A 129 16.13 17.15 5.25
N ARG A 130 16.19 17.28 3.92
CA ARG A 130 15.09 17.86 3.13
C ARG A 130 14.72 16.97 1.96
N LEU A 131 13.42 16.80 1.73
CA LEU A 131 12.91 16.06 0.58
C LEU A 131 13.26 16.79 -0.73
N THR A 132 13.73 16.03 -1.71
CA THR A 132 13.80 16.48 -3.11
C THR A 132 12.39 16.48 -3.71
N GLU A 133 12.26 16.93 -4.97
CA GLU A 133 11.00 16.78 -5.69
C GLU A 133 10.56 15.31 -5.80
N PHE A 134 11.52 14.39 -5.91
CA PHE A 134 11.22 12.96 -5.95
C PHE A 134 10.72 12.46 -4.60
N GLY A 135 11.37 12.84 -3.50
CA GLY A 135 10.88 12.50 -2.16
C GLY A 135 9.49 13.05 -1.86
N GLN A 136 9.18 14.27 -2.32
CA GLN A 136 7.84 14.84 -2.18
C GLN A 136 6.78 14.04 -2.96
N ALA A 137 7.11 13.60 -4.18
CA ALA A 137 6.21 12.78 -4.99
C ALA A 137 6.05 11.36 -4.41
N ALA A 138 7.13 10.75 -3.93
CA ALA A 138 7.12 9.46 -3.26
C ALA A 138 6.27 9.52 -1.96
N ASN A 139 6.37 10.59 -1.17
CA ASN A 139 5.53 10.82 0.00
C ASN A 139 4.02 10.89 -0.35
N LEU A 140 3.68 11.46 -1.51
CA LEU A 140 2.29 11.50 -1.99
C LEU A 140 1.76 10.12 -2.45
N SER A 141 2.63 9.16 -2.70
CA SER A 141 2.24 7.84 -3.19
C SER A 141 1.73 6.92 -2.09
N GLY A 142 2.20 7.08 -0.85
CA GLY A 142 1.95 6.17 0.26
C GLY A 142 2.78 4.87 0.24
N PHE A 143 3.65 4.69 -0.74
CA PHE A 143 4.56 3.55 -0.83
C PHE A 143 5.91 3.84 -0.17
N SER A 144 6.59 2.79 0.26
CA SER A 144 7.96 2.87 0.77
C SER A 144 8.93 3.37 -0.32
N PRO A 145 10.10 3.92 0.08
CA PRO A 145 11.15 4.32 -0.85
C PRO A 145 11.56 3.21 -1.83
N GLY A 146 11.65 1.96 -1.36
CA GLY A 146 12.01 0.82 -2.22
C GLY A 146 10.99 0.63 -3.34
N THR A 147 9.70 0.55 -2.99
CA THR A 147 8.62 0.39 -3.97
C THR A 147 8.52 1.59 -4.91
N CYS A 148 8.73 2.82 -4.43
CA CYS A 148 8.77 4.01 -5.28
C CYS A 148 9.88 3.95 -6.34
N ARG A 149 11.05 3.38 -6.03
CA ARG A 149 12.12 3.19 -7.02
C ARG A 149 11.73 2.17 -8.09
N LEU A 150 11.16 1.04 -7.69
CA LEU A 150 10.62 0.04 -8.64
C LEU A 150 9.55 0.65 -9.57
N MET A 151 8.71 1.53 -9.03
CA MET A 151 7.74 2.29 -9.82
C MET A 151 8.42 3.22 -10.82
N VAL A 152 9.48 3.93 -10.43
CA VAL A 152 10.23 4.79 -11.36
C VAL A 152 10.96 3.96 -12.41
N GLU A 153 11.51 2.79 -12.06
CA GLU A 153 12.10 1.85 -13.02
C GLU A 153 11.08 1.47 -14.10
N PHE A 154 9.89 1.03 -13.69
CA PHE A 154 8.79 0.76 -14.61
C PHE A 154 8.42 1.97 -15.48
N LEU A 155 8.30 3.15 -14.89
CA LEU A 155 7.95 4.38 -15.62
C LEU A 155 9.05 4.82 -16.60
N SER A 156 10.30 4.40 -16.38
CA SER A 156 11.45 4.71 -17.23
C SER A 156 11.53 3.82 -18.47
N GLU A 157 10.70 2.77 -18.56
CA GLU A 157 10.68 1.89 -19.72
C GLU A 157 10.18 2.62 -20.97
N GLU A 158 10.75 2.26 -22.12
CA GLU A 158 10.38 2.84 -23.42
C GLU A 158 8.94 2.46 -23.82
N TYR A 159 8.53 1.25 -23.45
CA TYR A 159 7.24 0.68 -23.79
C TYR A 159 6.64 -0.02 -22.58
N PHE A 160 5.36 0.25 -22.36
CA PHE A 160 4.49 -0.47 -21.45
C PHE A 160 3.16 -0.72 -22.18
N GLU A 161 2.48 -1.78 -21.78
CA GLU A 161 1.22 -2.23 -22.35
C GLU A 161 0.08 -1.21 -22.15
N THR A 162 -1.12 -1.52 -22.65
CA THR A 162 -2.32 -0.69 -22.41
C THR A 162 -3.53 -1.52 -21.99
N GLY A 163 -4.49 -0.88 -21.31
CA GLY A 163 -5.74 -1.54 -20.91
C GLY A 163 -5.51 -2.70 -19.93
N ALA A 164 -6.17 -3.83 -20.17
CA ALA A 164 -6.07 -5.00 -19.28
C ALA A 164 -4.65 -5.61 -19.25
N ALA A 165 -3.93 -5.57 -20.37
CA ALA A 165 -2.54 -6.06 -20.44
C ALA A 165 -1.62 -5.24 -19.51
N LEU A 166 -1.75 -3.90 -19.53
CA LEU A 166 -1.05 -3.02 -18.57
C LEU A 166 -1.37 -3.39 -17.13
N TYR A 167 -2.64 -3.60 -16.81
CA TYR A 167 -3.04 -3.93 -15.44
C TYR A 167 -2.51 -5.30 -15.00
N SER A 168 -2.46 -6.27 -15.91
CA SER A 168 -1.82 -7.56 -15.67
C SER A 168 -0.32 -7.38 -15.40
N GLU A 169 0.38 -6.61 -16.23
CA GLU A 169 1.81 -6.32 -16.06
C GLU A 169 2.09 -5.63 -14.71
N LEU A 170 1.28 -4.65 -14.32
CA LEU A 170 1.42 -3.97 -13.03
C LEU A 170 1.22 -4.95 -11.87
N LEU A 171 0.21 -5.81 -11.93
CA LEU A 171 -0.02 -6.82 -10.91
C LEU A 171 1.12 -7.84 -10.85
N GLU A 172 1.71 -8.21 -11.98
CA GLU A 172 2.86 -9.09 -12.06
C GLU A 172 4.10 -8.43 -11.42
N ARG A 173 4.44 -7.20 -11.81
CA ARG A 173 5.64 -6.52 -11.31
C ARG A 173 5.57 -6.17 -9.83
N PHE A 174 4.39 -5.81 -9.35
CA PHE A 174 4.21 -5.37 -7.97
C PHE A 174 3.55 -6.44 -7.08
N ASN A 175 3.59 -7.72 -7.47
CA ASN A 175 2.95 -8.81 -6.71
C ASN A 175 3.58 -9.04 -5.32
N ASP A 176 4.89 -8.79 -5.19
CA ASP A 176 5.68 -9.10 -3.98
C ASP A 176 6.19 -7.83 -3.25
N VAL A 177 5.63 -6.66 -3.55
CA VAL A 177 5.98 -5.45 -2.80
C VAL A 177 5.48 -5.56 -1.36
N PRO A 178 6.20 -4.98 -0.39
CA PRO A 178 5.82 -5.08 1.02
C PRO A 178 4.42 -4.55 1.34
N GLU A 179 3.97 -3.51 0.63
CA GLU A 179 2.66 -2.88 0.80
C GLU A 179 1.49 -3.78 0.33
N GLN A 180 1.82 -4.93 -0.27
CA GLN A 180 0.87 -5.91 -0.76
C GLN A 180 0.92 -7.20 0.09
N SER A 181 -0.14 -7.45 0.85
CA SER A 181 -0.27 -8.61 1.76
C SER A 181 -1.19 -9.74 1.25
N ASN A 182 -1.78 -9.60 0.06
CA ASN A 182 -2.62 -10.61 -0.57
C ASN A 182 -1.78 -11.78 -1.10
N GLU A 183 -1.73 -12.84 -0.30
CA GLU A 183 -1.04 -14.10 -0.61
C GLU A 183 -1.55 -14.79 -1.87
N THR A 184 -2.77 -14.52 -2.33
CA THR A 184 -3.28 -15.07 -3.58
C THR A 184 -2.56 -14.45 -4.78
N LEU A 185 -2.33 -13.14 -4.77
CA LEU A 185 -1.61 -12.44 -5.83
C LEU A 185 -0.18 -12.97 -6.00
N LYS A 186 0.55 -13.12 -4.89
CA LYS A 186 1.89 -13.73 -4.88
C LYS A 186 1.87 -15.15 -5.41
N LYS A 187 0.90 -15.97 -4.96
CA LYS A 187 0.76 -17.35 -5.44
C LYS A 187 0.54 -17.43 -6.94
N ILE A 188 -0.28 -16.53 -7.50
CA ILE A 188 -0.53 -16.45 -8.95
C ILE A 188 0.81 -16.29 -9.70
N PHE A 189 1.64 -15.33 -9.30
CA PHE A 189 2.87 -15.01 -10.04
C PHE A 189 4.11 -15.80 -9.60
N SER A 190 4.07 -16.53 -8.48
CA SER A 190 5.19 -17.37 -8.02
C SER A 190 5.44 -18.63 -8.85
N GLY A 191 4.52 -19.00 -9.75
CA GLY A 191 4.57 -20.28 -10.49
C GLY A 191 4.25 -21.52 -9.64
N VAL A 192 3.92 -21.34 -8.35
CA VAL A 192 3.51 -22.42 -7.46
C VAL A 192 2.08 -22.85 -7.78
N ASN A 193 1.85 -24.16 -7.94
CA ASN A 193 0.49 -24.68 -8.14
C ASN A 193 -0.44 -24.30 -6.98
N HIS A 194 -1.56 -23.65 -7.31
CA HIS A 194 -2.55 -23.20 -6.35
C HIS A 194 -3.97 -23.51 -6.84
N ARG A 195 -4.96 -23.51 -5.94
CA ARG A 195 -6.36 -23.86 -6.27
C ARG A 195 -7.22 -22.66 -6.69
N ASN A 196 -6.70 -21.44 -6.62
CA ASN A 196 -7.44 -20.24 -7.02
C ASN A 196 -7.83 -20.31 -8.50
N VAL A 197 -9.00 -19.77 -8.84
CA VAL A 197 -9.52 -19.71 -10.22
C VAL A 197 -8.79 -18.72 -11.11
N VAL A 198 -8.24 -17.66 -10.51
CA VAL A 198 -7.38 -16.70 -11.20
C VAL A 198 -5.99 -17.33 -11.33
N LYS A 199 -5.40 -17.20 -12.52
CA LYS A 199 -4.10 -17.73 -12.93
C LYS A 199 -3.38 -16.68 -13.77
N THR A 200 -2.07 -16.83 -13.89
CA THR A 200 -1.24 -15.94 -14.72
C THR A 200 -1.76 -15.89 -16.15
N GLU A 201 -2.15 -17.03 -16.72
CA GLU A 201 -2.66 -17.11 -18.09
C GLU A 201 -4.06 -16.50 -18.31
N ASN A 202 -4.83 -16.25 -17.25
CA ASN A 202 -6.23 -15.80 -17.36
C ASN A 202 -6.52 -14.45 -16.67
N ILE A 203 -5.54 -13.86 -15.98
CA ILE A 203 -5.73 -12.61 -15.23
C ILE A 203 -6.05 -11.43 -16.17
N GLU A 204 -5.42 -11.37 -17.35
CA GLU A 204 -5.71 -10.34 -18.35
C GLU A 204 -7.15 -10.47 -18.90
N GLU A 205 -7.60 -11.70 -19.19
CA GLU A 205 -8.97 -11.96 -19.64
C GLU A 205 -9.98 -11.58 -18.54
N MET A 206 -9.69 -11.94 -17.28
CA MET A 206 -10.49 -11.54 -16.13
C MET A 206 -10.59 -10.02 -16.05
N LEU A 207 -9.48 -9.29 -16.09
CA LEU A 207 -9.43 -7.83 -16.04
C LEU A 207 -10.23 -7.21 -17.20
N SER A 208 -10.07 -7.73 -18.41
CA SER A 208 -10.84 -7.29 -19.59
C SER A 208 -12.35 -7.43 -19.38
N ASN A 209 -12.79 -8.59 -18.87
CA ASN A 209 -14.21 -8.84 -18.59
C ASN A 209 -14.76 -7.91 -17.49
N LEU A 210 -13.95 -7.62 -16.46
CA LEU A 210 -14.33 -6.69 -15.38
C LEU A 210 -14.48 -5.25 -15.89
N LEU A 211 -13.56 -4.79 -16.75
CA LEU A 211 -13.64 -3.46 -17.37
C LEU A 211 -14.86 -3.30 -18.29
N LEU A 212 -15.30 -4.39 -18.92
CA LEU A 212 -16.57 -4.46 -19.66
C LEU A 212 -17.81 -4.52 -18.76
N ARG A 213 -17.63 -4.38 -17.44
CA ARG A 213 -18.69 -4.42 -16.43
C ARG A 213 -19.49 -5.73 -16.45
N MET A 214 -18.83 -6.86 -16.74
CA MET A 214 -19.42 -8.18 -16.61
C MET A 214 -19.59 -8.59 -15.15
N ASP A 215 -20.74 -9.16 -14.80
CA ASP A 215 -21.05 -9.61 -13.43
C ASP A 215 -19.96 -10.52 -12.84
N LEU A 216 -19.65 -10.35 -11.55
CA LEU A 216 -18.55 -11.08 -10.91
C LEU A 216 -18.76 -12.58 -10.94
N ARG A 217 -20.01 -13.06 -10.76
CA ARG A 217 -20.29 -14.49 -10.83
C ARG A 217 -20.11 -15.01 -12.24
N GLN A 218 -20.50 -14.24 -13.25
CA GLN A 218 -20.25 -14.61 -14.65
C GLN A 218 -18.75 -14.67 -14.99
N VAL A 219 -17.95 -13.72 -14.52
CA VAL A 219 -16.48 -13.75 -14.70
C VAL A 219 -15.90 -14.97 -14.01
N PHE A 220 -16.27 -15.23 -12.75
CA PHE A 220 -15.83 -16.40 -11.99
C PHE A 220 -16.14 -17.73 -12.71
N GLU A 221 -17.37 -17.92 -13.19
CA GLU A 221 -17.77 -19.16 -13.88
C GLU A 221 -17.04 -19.36 -15.21
N ARG A 222 -16.56 -18.29 -15.86
CA ARG A 222 -15.72 -18.38 -17.06
C ARG A 222 -14.30 -18.85 -16.75
N LEU A 223 -13.74 -18.42 -15.61
CA LEU A 223 -12.41 -18.81 -15.16
C LEU A 223 -12.38 -20.23 -14.57
N ARG A 224 -13.49 -20.65 -13.95
CA ARG A 224 -13.60 -21.96 -13.33
C ARG A 224 -13.50 -23.08 -14.37
N SER A 225 -12.72 -24.12 -14.06
CA SER A 225 -12.63 -25.30 -14.92
C SER A 225 -13.99 -25.99 -15.07
N LYS A 226 -14.47 -26.10 -16.32
CA LYS A 226 -15.70 -26.83 -16.69
C LYS A 226 -15.67 -28.31 -16.31
N LYS A 227 -14.48 -28.87 -16.06
CA LYS A 227 -14.28 -30.27 -15.65
C LYS A 227 -14.27 -30.45 -14.14
N SER A 228 -14.42 -29.37 -13.36
CA SER A 228 -14.40 -29.44 -11.91
C SER A 228 -15.62 -30.18 -11.37
N ALA A 229 -15.37 -31.24 -10.59
CA ALA A 229 -16.40 -31.97 -9.83
C ALA A 229 -16.58 -31.41 -8.40
N ALA A 230 -16.20 -30.14 -8.18
CA ALA A 230 -16.36 -29.47 -6.88
C ALA A 230 -17.84 -29.47 -6.44
N LYS A 231 -18.06 -29.73 -5.16
CA LYS A 231 -19.39 -29.65 -4.55
C LYS A 231 -19.89 -28.21 -4.54
N PRO A 232 -21.22 -27.96 -4.54
CA PRO A 232 -21.79 -26.61 -4.53
C PRO A 232 -21.18 -25.69 -3.47
N ASP A 233 -21.08 -26.16 -2.22
CA ASP A 233 -20.52 -25.36 -1.11
C ASP A 233 -19.06 -24.95 -1.38
N THR A 234 -18.27 -25.85 -1.98
CA THR A 234 -16.88 -25.54 -2.36
C THR A 234 -16.82 -24.47 -3.47
N VAL A 235 -17.78 -24.49 -4.40
CA VAL A 235 -17.86 -23.48 -5.46
C VAL A 235 -18.19 -22.11 -4.87
N GLU A 236 -19.09 -22.05 -3.88
CA GLU A 236 -19.39 -20.79 -3.19
C GLU A 236 -18.17 -20.25 -2.42
N THR A 237 -17.44 -21.08 -1.68
CA THR A 237 -16.19 -20.65 -1.04
C THR A 237 -15.17 -20.14 -2.06
N MET A 238 -15.01 -20.80 -3.21
CA MET A 238 -14.13 -20.33 -4.28
C MET A 238 -14.60 -18.99 -4.86
N PHE A 239 -15.91 -18.77 -4.94
CA PHE A 239 -16.47 -17.50 -5.39
C PHE A 239 -16.23 -16.37 -4.37
N GLU A 240 -16.39 -16.64 -3.08
CA GLU A 240 -16.06 -15.68 -2.00
C GLU A 240 -14.57 -15.31 -2.00
N GLU A 241 -13.68 -16.30 -2.16
CA GLU A 241 -12.23 -16.08 -2.30
C GLU A 241 -11.91 -15.23 -3.55
N PHE A 242 -12.61 -15.48 -4.66
CA PHE A 242 -12.49 -14.68 -5.88
C PHE A 242 -12.94 -13.23 -5.64
N VAL A 243 -14.10 -13.01 -5.01
CA VAL A 243 -14.61 -11.67 -4.68
C VAL A 243 -13.64 -10.94 -3.74
N SER A 244 -13.10 -11.64 -2.74
CA SER A 244 -12.08 -11.09 -1.83
C SER A 244 -10.82 -10.67 -2.59
N PHE A 245 -10.35 -11.48 -3.55
CA PHE A 245 -9.24 -11.10 -4.43
C PHE A 245 -9.57 -9.87 -5.28
N ILE A 246 -10.74 -9.81 -5.90
CA ILE A 246 -11.17 -8.63 -6.68
C ILE A 246 -11.18 -7.37 -5.81
N ASN A 247 -11.78 -7.45 -4.62
CA ASN A 247 -11.87 -6.31 -3.73
C ASN A 247 -10.48 -5.87 -3.24
N GLY A 248 -9.66 -6.78 -2.71
CA GLY A 248 -8.34 -6.44 -2.16
C GLY A 248 -7.33 -6.00 -3.22
N VAL A 249 -7.30 -6.67 -4.37
CA VAL A 249 -6.26 -6.46 -5.39
C VAL A 249 -6.74 -5.53 -6.49
N VAL A 250 -7.84 -5.87 -7.16
CA VAL A 250 -8.26 -5.14 -8.36
C VAL A 250 -8.97 -3.83 -8.02
N ALA A 251 -9.78 -3.79 -6.97
CA ALA A 251 -10.53 -2.60 -6.59
C ALA A 251 -9.74 -1.62 -5.70
N ASN A 252 -8.70 -2.10 -5.01
CA ASN A 252 -7.92 -1.29 -4.07
C ASN A 252 -6.46 -1.15 -4.50
N PHE A 253 -5.70 -2.25 -4.51
CA PHE A 253 -4.25 -2.19 -4.76
C PHE A 253 -3.88 -1.67 -6.16
N LEU A 254 -4.54 -2.15 -7.20
CA LEU A 254 -4.26 -1.72 -8.57
C LEU A 254 -4.56 -0.22 -8.82
N PRO A 255 -5.72 0.33 -8.40
CA PRO A 255 -5.96 1.77 -8.43
C PRO A 255 -4.98 2.58 -7.57
N TRP A 256 -4.46 2.01 -6.48
CA TRP A 256 -3.43 2.65 -5.68
C TRP A 256 -2.08 2.72 -6.42
N ILE A 257 -1.63 1.62 -7.05
CA ILE A 257 -0.46 1.61 -7.93
C ILE A 257 -0.61 2.68 -9.00
N LEU A 258 -1.72 2.70 -9.75
CA LEU A 258 -1.93 3.65 -10.83
C LEU A 258 -1.84 5.11 -10.34
N ARG A 259 -2.40 5.43 -9.16
CA ARG A 259 -2.26 6.77 -8.59
C ARG A 259 -0.83 7.11 -8.20
N ALA A 260 -0.11 6.15 -7.62
CA ALA A 260 1.29 6.31 -7.28
C ALA A 260 2.15 6.55 -8.53
N LEU A 261 1.94 5.76 -9.60
CA LEU A 261 2.54 5.99 -10.91
C LEU A 261 2.23 7.39 -11.43
N GLY A 262 1.00 7.87 -11.27
CA GLY A 262 0.63 9.24 -11.60
C GLY A 262 1.47 10.30 -10.86
N LYS A 263 1.73 10.12 -9.56
CA LYS A 263 2.58 11.03 -8.77
C LYS A 263 4.05 10.97 -9.19
N LEU A 264 4.53 9.80 -9.58
CA LEU A 264 5.93 9.54 -9.91
C LEU A 264 6.26 9.71 -11.40
N SER A 265 5.24 9.83 -12.26
CA SER A 265 5.35 9.83 -13.72
C SER A 265 6.38 10.80 -14.30
N LYS A 266 6.57 11.97 -13.68
CA LYS A 266 7.56 12.97 -14.10
C LYS A 266 9.03 12.53 -13.95
N PHE A 267 9.29 11.45 -13.22
CA PHE A 267 10.63 10.88 -13.03
C PHE A 267 10.92 9.70 -13.98
N GLY A 268 9.96 9.33 -14.82
CA GLY A 268 10.13 8.30 -15.84
C GLY A 268 10.25 8.87 -17.25
N SER A 269 9.78 8.12 -18.24
CA SER A 269 9.76 8.51 -19.65
C SER A 269 8.72 9.59 -19.96
N GLU A 270 8.89 10.28 -21.10
CA GLU A 270 7.90 11.25 -21.59
C GLU A 270 6.51 10.63 -21.79
N LYS A 271 6.47 9.37 -22.23
CA LYS A 271 5.23 8.60 -22.39
C LYS A 271 4.55 8.37 -21.04
N ALA A 272 5.31 8.04 -19.99
CA ALA A 272 4.79 7.89 -18.65
C ALA A 272 4.21 9.22 -18.12
N ALA A 273 4.90 10.34 -18.33
CA ALA A 273 4.43 11.67 -17.95
C ALA A 273 3.15 12.10 -18.71
N ALA A 274 3.00 11.70 -19.98
CA ALA A 274 1.81 11.99 -20.79
C ALA A 274 0.61 11.08 -20.50
N THR A 275 0.80 9.99 -19.74
CA THR A 275 -0.25 9.02 -19.45
C THR A 275 -1.14 9.48 -18.30
N ASP A 276 -2.46 9.45 -18.50
CA ASP A 276 -3.43 9.79 -17.46
C ASP A 276 -3.72 8.59 -16.53
N TRP A 277 -2.75 8.29 -15.67
CA TRP A 277 -2.82 7.19 -14.71
C TRP A 277 -4.00 7.31 -13.75
N SER A 278 -4.36 8.54 -13.37
CA SER A 278 -5.48 8.80 -12.46
C SER A 278 -6.82 8.47 -13.11
N LYS A 279 -6.98 8.74 -14.41
CA LYS A 279 -8.17 8.34 -15.16
C LYS A 279 -8.26 6.83 -15.31
N MET A 280 -7.14 6.13 -15.50
CA MET A 280 -7.13 4.65 -15.51
C MET A 280 -7.59 4.07 -14.17
N ALA A 281 -7.08 4.60 -13.05
CA ALA A 281 -7.52 4.20 -11.71
C ALA A 281 -9.04 4.40 -11.53
N LYS A 282 -9.56 5.57 -11.89
CA LYS A 282 -11.00 5.89 -11.83
C LYS A 282 -11.84 4.97 -12.71
N ALA A 283 -11.33 4.56 -13.88
CA ALA A 283 -12.05 3.66 -14.78
C ALA A 283 -12.27 2.29 -14.13
N ILE A 284 -11.26 1.76 -13.43
CA ILE A 284 -11.35 0.50 -12.68
C ILE A 284 -12.37 0.64 -11.54
N GLU A 285 -12.24 1.69 -10.74
CA GLU A 285 -13.15 1.95 -9.61
C GLU A 285 -14.58 2.14 -10.08
N THR A 286 -14.81 2.80 -11.21
CA THR A 286 -16.15 2.97 -11.78
C THR A 286 -16.71 1.64 -12.28
N ALA A 287 -15.87 0.78 -12.88
CA ALA A 287 -16.28 -0.53 -13.35
C ALA A 287 -16.69 -1.46 -12.19
N LEU A 288 -16.09 -1.30 -11.03
CA LEU A 288 -16.31 -2.15 -9.84
C LEU A 288 -17.27 -1.53 -8.81
N GLY A 289 -17.33 -0.20 -8.70
CA GLY A 289 -18.10 0.55 -7.68
C GLY A 289 -19.60 0.64 -7.94
N ALA A 290 -20.06 0.47 -9.19
CA ALA A 290 -21.50 0.41 -9.51
C ALA A 290 -22.21 -0.86 -9.01
N ARG A 291 -21.59 -1.64 -8.12
CA ARG A 291 -22.03 -2.97 -7.70
C ARG A 291 -22.26 -3.13 -6.20
N SER A 292 -21.80 -2.17 -5.40
CA SER A 292 -22.26 -2.00 -4.02
C SER A 292 -23.59 -1.27 -4.06
N GLY A 293 -24.69 -2.01 -4.17
CA GLY A 293 -26.03 -1.46 -3.95
C GLY A 293 -26.13 -0.85 -2.55
N ASP A 294 -26.69 0.34 -2.48
CA ASP A 294 -27.21 1.03 -1.29
C ASP A 294 -26.29 1.12 -0.07
N THR A 295 -25.36 2.07 -0.13
CA THR A 295 -25.15 2.98 0.99
C THR A 295 -24.66 4.31 0.43
N GLU A 296 -25.60 5.24 0.25
CA GLU A 296 -25.28 6.67 0.18
C GLU A 296 -24.55 7.03 1.47
N PHE A 297 -23.21 7.03 1.44
CA PHE A 297 -22.46 7.95 2.25
C PHE A 297 -22.42 9.26 1.47
N ASP A 298 -23.30 10.16 1.89
CA ASP A 298 -23.39 11.54 1.43
C ASP A 298 -22.08 12.26 1.80
N ASP A 299 -21.06 12.12 0.95
CA ASP A 299 -19.76 12.78 1.07
C ASP A 299 -19.89 14.26 0.66
N LEU A 300 -20.66 15.01 1.45
CA LEU A 300 -20.79 16.47 1.36
C LEU A 300 -19.62 17.23 2.03
N LEU A 301 -18.42 16.63 2.10
CA LEU A 301 -17.25 17.28 2.72
C LEU A 301 -15.99 17.19 1.86
N ILE A 302 -16.13 17.48 0.57
CA ILE A 302 -15.01 18.03 -0.21
C ILE A 302 -15.09 19.56 -0.07
N PRO A 303 -14.19 20.24 0.66
CA PRO A 303 -14.00 21.66 0.48
C PRO A 303 -13.45 21.87 -0.93
N ILE A 304 -14.22 22.59 -1.74
CA ILE A 304 -13.72 23.24 -2.94
C ILE A 304 -12.79 24.36 -2.48
N GLU A 305 -11.48 24.15 -2.66
CA GLU A 305 -10.45 25.09 -3.16
C GLU A 305 -9.04 24.52 -2.93
#